data_AF-A0A382H620-F1
#
_entry.id   AF-A0A382H620-F1
#
_cell.length_a   1.000
_cell.length_b   1.000
_cell.length_c   1.000
_cell.angle_alpha   90.00
_cell.angle_beta   90.00
_cell.angle_gamma   90.00
#
_symmetry.space_group_name_H-M   'P 1'
#
loop_
_entity.id
_entity.type
_entity.pdbx_description
1 polymer ?
#
loop_
_entity_poly.entity_id
_entity_poly.type
_entity_poly.pdbx_seq_one_letter_code
_entity_poly.pdbx_strand_id
1 'polypeptide(L)'
;MKEGTVAAWLMDEGDDISSGDEVMDVETEKISSAVEVSESGILRRLVADEGQTLSVGALLGVLADADVSDADIDAFITEFQANYVPPADDEEDEGAATQTVDVGGRAIRYLLRGEGGVPVILVHGFGGDLNNWLFNHEALAAKRAVYALDLPGHGASAKDVGGGGVADLAAIVHDFMTALSIGTAHLVGHSLGGAISLKLSLDHPGKVASLTLIGSAGLGSEIDGDYLAGFISAERRKDLKPHVEKLFSDPALVTRQLINDLLAFKRIDGVQASLEMINAAFAPGGSQALVLRDKIGDLAVPV
;
A
#
# COMPACT_ATOMS: atom_id res chain seq x y z
N MET A 1 8.67 7.38 14.28
CA MET A 1 9.11 8.73 14.66
C MET A 1 8.28 9.69 13.85
N LYS A 2 7.52 10.58 14.48
CA LYS A 2 6.65 11.55 13.78
C LYS A 2 7.31 12.93 13.66
N GLU A 3 8.15 13.26 14.62
CA GLU A 3 8.94 14.48 14.71
C GLU A 3 10.31 14.19 15.33
N GLY A 4 11.24 15.11 15.16
CA GLY A 4 12.55 15.11 15.78
C GLY A 4 13.01 16.54 16.05
N THR A 5 13.79 16.73 17.09
CA THR A 5 14.39 18.01 17.45
C THR A 5 15.82 18.03 16.95
N VAL A 6 16.19 19.07 16.22
CA VAL A 6 17.60 19.30 15.83
C VAL A 6 18.35 19.68 17.10
N ALA A 7 19.15 18.77 17.64
CA ALA A 7 19.86 18.99 18.89
C ALA A 7 21.09 19.89 18.68
N ALA A 8 21.84 19.64 17.61
CA ALA A 8 22.97 20.45 17.17
C ALA A 8 23.29 20.18 15.70
N TRP A 9 23.76 21.19 14.98
CA TRP A 9 24.45 20.98 13.71
C TRP A 9 25.92 20.64 13.98
N LEU A 10 26.45 19.66 13.24
CA LEU A 10 27.85 19.23 13.35
C LEU A 10 28.74 19.87 12.27
N MET A 11 28.12 20.57 11.31
CA MET A 11 28.74 21.21 10.15
C MET A 11 28.17 22.61 9.93
N ASP A 12 28.96 23.50 9.31
CA ASP A 12 28.60 24.89 9.02
C ASP A 12 28.19 25.11 7.55
N GLU A 13 27.45 26.19 7.28
CA GLU A 13 27.20 26.60 5.88
C GLU A 13 28.52 26.88 5.15
N GLY A 14 28.68 26.27 3.99
CA GLY A 14 29.87 26.34 3.15
C GLY A 14 30.79 25.13 3.26
N ASP A 15 30.54 24.20 4.19
CA ASP A 15 31.34 23.00 4.35
C ASP A 15 31.13 21.99 3.21
N ASP A 16 32.22 21.35 2.79
CA ASP A 16 32.20 20.21 1.87
C ASP A 16 31.82 18.94 2.63
N ILE A 17 30.71 18.31 2.25
CA ILE A 17 30.15 17.11 2.87
C ILE A 17 30.37 15.90 1.97
N SER A 18 30.81 14.79 2.57
CA SER A 18 30.93 13.49 1.93
C SER A 18 29.84 12.52 2.39
N SER A 19 29.46 11.61 1.50
CA SER A 19 28.59 10.48 1.85
C SER A 19 29.13 9.70 3.05
N GLY A 20 28.30 9.53 4.08
CA GLY A 20 28.66 8.92 5.35
C GLY A 20 29.12 9.90 6.43
N ASP A 21 29.26 11.20 6.12
CA ASP A 21 29.53 12.20 7.15
C ASP A 21 28.28 12.45 8.00
N GLU A 22 28.49 12.59 9.32
CA GLU A 22 27.47 12.99 10.28
C GLU A 22 27.31 14.52 10.24
N VAL A 23 26.10 15.01 9.99
CA VAL A 23 25.86 16.44 9.73
C VAL A 23 25.09 17.15 10.82
N MET A 24 24.29 16.41 11.59
CA MET A 24 23.53 16.94 12.72
C MET A 24 23.18 15.84 13.71
N ASP A 25 22.96 16.22 14.96
CA ASP A 25 22.34 15.38 15.96
C ASP A 25 20.84 15.63 16.01
N VAL A 26 20.05 14.55 15.98
CA VAL A 26 18.60 14.61 16.13
C VAL A 26 18.19 13.87 17.39
N GLU A 27 17.43 14.58 18.24
CA GLU A 27 16.81 14.06 19.43
C GLU A 27 15.34 13.73 19.19
N THR A 28 14.91 12.60 19.74
CA THR A 28 13.52 12.17 19.79
C THR A 28 13.15 11.86 21.22
N GLU A 29 11.86 11.66 21.49
CA GLU A 29 11.40 11.22 22.83
C GLU A 29 12.07 9.94 23.36
N LYS A 30 12.69 9.13 22.48
CA LYS A 30 13.21 7.80 22.83
C LYS A 30 14.72 7.68 22.71
N ILE A 31 15.33 8.34 21.73
CA ILE A 31 16.74 8.22 21.39
C ILE A 31 17.29 9.53 20.81
N SER A 32 18.58 9.77 21.02
CA SER A 32 19.37 10.76 20.30
C SER A 32 20.32 10.02 19.35
N SER A 33 20.42 10.47 18.11
CA SER A 33 21.30 9.87 17.09
C SER A 33 21.83 10.94 16.15
N ALA A 34 23.06 10.78 15.69
CA ALA A 34 23.59 11.53 14.57
C ALA A 34 22.88 11.12 13.26
N VAL A 35 22.72 12.09 12.37
CA VAL A 35 22.20 11.91 11.02
C VAL A 35 23.35 11.89 10.04
N GLU A 36 23.50 10.78 9.32
CA GLU A 36 24.47 10.62 8.25
C GLU A 36 23.85 11.04 6.90
N VAL A 37 24.62 11.74 6.08
CA VAL A 37 24.23 12.06 4.70
C VAL A 37 24.54 10.92 3.73
N SER A 38 23.63 10.66 2.80
CA SER A 38 23.84 9.64 1.76
C SER A 38 24.54 10.18 0.52
N GLU A 39 24.55 11.50 0.32
CA GLU A 39 25.06 12.17 -0.88
C GLU A 39 26.15 13.18 -0.51
N SER A 40 27.11 13.37 -1.42
CA SER A 40 28.18 14.37 -1.27
C SER A 40 27.77 15.71 -1.91
N GLY A 41 28.25 16.83 -1.36
CA GLY A 41 28.02 18.18 -1.90
C GLY A 41 28.44 19.26 -0.91
N ILE A 42 28.22 20.54 -1.26
CA ILE A 42 28.48 21.66 -0.34
C ILE A 42 27.21 21.93 0.47
N LEU A 43 27.32 22.10 1.78
CA LEU A 43 26.21 22.55 2.63
C LEU A 43 25.93 24.02 2.36
N ARG A 44 24.96 24.31 1.50
CA ARG A 44 24.73 25.69 1.05
C ARG A 44 23.76 26.46 1.94
N ARG A 45 22.88 25.78 2.66
CA ARG A 45 21.93 26.38 3.60
C ARG A 45 21.62 25.47 4.78
N LEU A 46 21.57 26.04 5.97
CA LEU A 46 20.91 25.48 7.15
C LEU A 46 19.50 26.07 7.21
N VAL A 47 18.48 25.22 7.06
CA VAL A 47 17.07 25.65 7.02
C VAL A 47 16.40 25.48 8.38
N ALA A 48 16.80 24.46 9.13
CA ALA A 48 16.33 24.19 10.48
C ALA A 48 17.26 24.79 11.54
N ASP A 49 16.66 25.46 12.52
CA ASP A 49 17.39 26.02 13.66
C ASP A 49 17.72 24.94 14.71
N GLU A 50 18.84 25.10 15.43
CA GLU A 50 19.11 24.27 16.61
C GLU A 50 18.04 24.47 17.68
N GLY A 51 17.61 23.37 18.31
CA GLY A 51 16.49 23.32 19.24
C GLY A 51 15.11 23.33 18.57
N GLN A 52 15.03 23.39 17.24
CA GLN A 52 13.76 23.34 16.52
C GLN A 52 13.25 21.89 16.41
N THR A 53 12.01 21.66 16.84
CA THR A 53 11.29 20.40 16.61
C THR A 53 10.55 20.48 15.27
N LEU A 54 10.78 19.49 14.42
CA LEU A 54 10.24 19.41 13.06
C LEU A 54 9.65 18.04 12.78
N SER A 55 8.54 17.99 12.06
CA SER A 55 7.93 16.73 11.64
C SER A 55 8.79 16.01 10.60
N VAL A 56 8.71 14.68 10.56
CA VAL A 56 9.41 13.88 9.56
C VAL A 56 9.00 14.32 8.15
N GLY A 57 10.00 14.59 7.31
CA GLY A 57 9.83 15.12 5.96
C GLY A 57 9.98 16.63 5.85
N ALA A 58 10.19 17.36 6.95
CA ALA A 58 10.59 18.76 6.90
C ALA A 58 11.97 18.94 6.24
N LEU A 59 12.19 20.10 5.62
CA LEU A 59 13.47 20.47 5.05
C LEU A 59 14.41 20.96 6.15
N LEU A 60 15.54 20.27 6.32
CA LEU A 60 16.53 20.59 7.36
C LEU A 60 17.68 21.47 6.83
N GLY A 61 18.17 21.17 5.62
CA GLY A 61 19.27 21.89 4.99
C GLY A 61 19.34 21.59 3.49
N VAL A 62 20.16 22.34 2.76
CA VAL A 62 20.32 22.19 1.30
C VAL A 62 21.77 21.90 0.94
N LEU A 63 21.99 20.75 0.32
CA LEU A 63 23.23 20.42 -0.38
C LEU A 63 23.12 20.83 -1.85
N ALA A 64 24.11 21.54 -2.37
CA ALA A 64 24.17 21.87 -3.79
C ALA A 64 25.60 22.12 -4.27
N ASP A 65 25.85 21.91 -5.56
CA ASP A 65 27.13 22.20 -6.20
C ASP A 65 27.45 23.70 -6.20
N ALA A 66 28.73 24.04 -6.32
CA ALA A 66 29.21 25.44 -6.27
C ALA A 66 28.68 26.32 -7.42
N ASP A 67 28.23 25.74 -8.52
CA ASP A 67 27.67 26.45 -9.67
C ASP A 67 26.18 26.78 -9.53
N VAL A 68 25.49 26.22 -8.52
CA VAL A 68 24.11 26.57 -8.19
C VAL A 68 24.07 27.93 -7.48
N SER A 69 23.26 28.85 -8.01
CA SER A 69 23.17 30.21 -7.46
C SER A 69 22.38 30.24 -6.16
N ASP A 70 22.73 31.17 -5.27
CA ASP A 70 21.99 31.41 -4.02
C ASP A 70 20.51 31.72 -4.28
N ALA A 71 20.20 32.40 -5.40
CA ALA A 71 18.82 32.73 -5.76
C ALA A 71 17.98 31.49 -6.09
N ASP A 72 18.60 30.48 -6.73
CA ASP A 72 17.92 29.22 -7.05
C ASP A 72 17.69 28.39 -5.78
N ILE A 73 18.64 28.43 -4.84
CA ILE A 73 18.52 27.75 -3.54
C ILE A 73 17.40 28.39 -2.71
N ASP A 74 17.37 29.72 -2.63
CA ASP A 74 16.33 30.44 -1.90
C ASP A 74 14.93 30.21 -2.53
N ALA A 75 14.86 30.12 -3.87
CA ALA A 75 13.64 29.78 -4.59
C ALA A 75 13.18 28.35 -4.28
N PHE A 76 14.09 27.37 -4.25
CA PHE A 76 13.80 26.00 -3.87
C PHE A 76 13.27 25.91 -2.43
N ILE A 77 13.91 26.59 -1.48
CA ILE A 77 13.45 26.62 -0.07
C ILE A 77 12.04 27.21 0.01
N THR A 78 11.80 28.34 -0.67
CA THR A 78 10.49 29.00 -0.71
C THR A 78 9.42 28.09 -1.29
N GLU A 79 9.70 27.43 -2.42
CA GLU A 79 8.78 26.51 -3.07
C GLU A 79 8.50 25.28 -2.19
N PHE A 80 9.54 24.71 -1.56
CA PHE A 80 9.38 23.60 -0.63
C PHE A 80 8.49 24.01 0.54
N GLN A 81 8.77 25.12 1.21
CA GLN A 81 8.00 25.59 2.36
C GLN A 81 6.55 25.93 2.00
N ALA A 82 6.29 26.49 0.81
CA ALA A 82 4.94 26.80 0.35
C ALA A 82 4.09 25.55 0.08
N ASN A 83 4.74 24.45 -0.31
CA ASN A 83 4.08 23.18 -0.63
C ASN A 83 4.16 22.15 0.50
N TYR A 84 5.02 22.39 1.49
CA TYR A 84 5.16 21.54 2.66
C TYR A 84 3.95 21.74 3.55
N VAL A 85 3.14 20.68 3.65
CA VAL A 85 2.07 20.58 4.63
C VAL A 85 2.62 19.69 5.74
N PRO A 86 2.93 20.23 6.94
CA PRO A 86 3.25 19.39 8.08
C PRO A 86 2.13 18.38 8.26
N PRO A 87 2.42 17.11 8.60
CA PRO A 87 1.40 16.21 9.12
C PRO A 87 0.68 16.97 10.24
N ALA A 88 -0.65 17.09 10.17
CA ALA A 88 -1.39 17.83 11.18
C ALA A 88 -1.05 17.28 12.57
N ASP A 89 -0.74 18.19 13.51
CA ASP A 89 -0.74 17.93 14.96
C ASP A 89 -2.19 17.74 15.41
N ASP A 90 -2.86 16.75 14.84
CA ASP A 90 -4.14 16.30 15.35
C ASP A 90 -3.85 15.42 16.57
N GLU A 91 -4.35 15.88 17.71
CA GLU A 91 -4.76 15.04 18.85
C GLU A 91 -5.08 13.65 18.34
N GLU A 92 -4.32 12.62 18.74
CA GLU A 92 -4.52 11.23 18.36
C GLU A 92 -5.37 11.06 17.09
N ASP A 93 -4.75 11.06 15.91
CA ASP A 93 -5.38 10.40 14.78
C ASP A 93 -5.57 8.92 15.19
N GLU A 94 -6.65 8.63 15.93
CA GLU A 94 -7.38 7.38 15.93
C GLU A 94 -8.03 7.18 14.55
N GLY A 95 -7.44 7.69 13.47
CA GLY A 95 -7.55 7.13 12.15
C GLY A 95 -7.35 5.63 12.30
N ALA A 96 -8.47 4.90 12.27
CA ALA A 96 -8.52 3.58 12.88
C ALA A 96 -7.31 2.74 12.48
N ALA A 97 -6.55 2.30 13.47
CA ALA A 97 -5.36 1.51 13.22
C ALA A 97 -5.75 0.24 12.46
N THR A 98 -4.84 -0.30 11.65
CA THR A 98 -5.06 -1.63 11.08
C THR A 98 -5.18 -2.65 12.20
N GLN A 99 -6.19 -3.50 12.11
CA GLN A 99 -6.49 -4.57 13.04
C GLN A 99 -6.13 -5.91 12.40
N THR A 100 -6.05 -6.94 13.23
CA THR A 100 -5.82 -8.32 12.79
C THR A 100 -6.89 -9.22 13.39
N VAL A 101 -7.38 -10.18 12.61
CA VAL A 101 -8.30 -11.23 13.07
C VAL A 101 -7.75 -12.61 12.69
N ASP A 102 -7.93 -13.60 13.57
CA ASP A 102 -7.60 -15.00 13.25
C ASP A 102 -8.70 -15.61 12.37
N VAL A 103 -8.30 -16.15 11.22
CA VAL A 103 -9.17 -16.83 10.26
C VAL A 103 -8.62 -18.23 10.02
N GLY A 104 -9.03 -19.18 10.87
CA GLY A 104 -8.59 -20.56 10.78
C GLY A 104 -7.08 -20.72 10.93
N GLY A 105 -6.48 -20.03 11.91
CA GLY A 105 -5.03 -20.01 12.15
C GLY A 105 -4.24 -19.04 11.27
N ARG A 106 -4.92 -18.23 10.45
CA ARG A 106 -4.32 -17.19 9.62
C ARG A 106 -4.59 -15.83 10.23
N ALA A 107 -3.54 -15.10 10.58
CA ALA A 107 -3.65 -13.68 10.93
C ALA A 107 -4.00 -12.86 9.68
N ILE A 108 -5.23 -12.37 9.58
CA ILE A 108 -5.70 -11.52 8.48
C ILE A 108 -5.76 -10.07 8.94
N ARG A 109 -4.95 -9.21 8.32
CA ARG A 109 -4.93 -7.78 8.57
C ARG A 109 -6.04 -7.09 7.80
N TYR A 110 -6.69 -6.13 8.46
CA TYR A 110 -7.70 -5.29 7.83
C TYR A 110 -7.73 -3.89 8.45
N LEU A 111 -8.38 -2.98 7.73
CA LEU A 111 -8.67 -1.62 8.15
C LEU A 111 -10.19 -1.47 8.24
N LEU A 112 -10.69 -1.05 9.39
CA LEU A 112 -12.09 -0.69 9.59
C LEU A 112 -12.24 0.83 9.60
N ARG A 113 -13.22 1.36 8.86
CA ARG A 113 -13.69 2.75 8.98
C ARG A 113 -15.21 2.78 9.00
N GLY A 114 -15.76 3.80 9.66
CA GLY A 114 -17.20 3.97 9.80
C GLY A 114 -17.84 2.87 10.65
N GLU A 115 -19.16 2.99 10.83
CA GLU A 115 -19.95 2.09 11.65
C GLU A 115 -21.38 1.96 11.10
N GLY A 116 -22.10 0.94 11.57
CA GLY A 116 -23.49 0.71 11.19
C GLY A 116 -23.70 0.37 9.71
N GLY A 117 -24.96 0.41 9.27
CA GLY A 117 -25.34 0.06 7.90
C GLY A 117 -25.07 -1.41 7.52
N VAL A 118 -25.38 -1.77 6.27
CA VAL A 118 -24.87 -3.03 5.70
C VAL A 118 -23.40 -2.80 5.35
N PRO A 119 -22.45 -3.55 5.93
CA PRO A 119 -21.04 -3.28 5.77
C PRO A 119 -20.58 -3.46 4.32
N VAL A 120 -19.48 -2.80 3.96
CA VAL A 120 -18.76 -3.02 2.70
C VAL A 120 -17.45 -3.75 3.00
N ILE A 121 -17.10 -4.74 2.19
CA ILE A 121 -15.78 -5.38 2.20
C ILE A 121 -15.08 -5.09 0.87
N LEU A 122 -13.89 -4.51 0.95
CA LEU A 122 -13.05 -4.10 -0.16
C LEU A 122 -11.94 -5.14 -0.36
N VAL A 123 -11.93 -5.80 -1.52
CA VAL A 123 -11.07 -6.94 -1.83
C VAL A 123 -10.11 -6.58 -2.98
N HIS A 124 -8.83 -6.41 -2.66
CA HIS A 124 -7.81 -6.00 -3.63
C HIS A 124 -7.44 -7.12 -4.64
N GLY A 125 -6.65 -6.75 -5.64
CA GLY A 125 -6.16 -7.64 -6.70
C GLY A 125 -4.80 -8.28 -6.39
N PHE A 126 -4.29 -9.07 -7.33
CA PHE A 126 -2.97 -9.70 -7.22
C PHE A 126 -1.85 -8.67 -7.04
N GLY A 127 -0.97 -8.89 -6.05
CA GLY A 127 0.15 -8.00 -5.74
C GLY A 127 -0.23 -6.68 -5.07
N GLY A 128 -1.50 -6.50 -4.72
CA GLY A 128 -2.01 -5.35 -3.97
C GLY A 128 -2.10 -5.58 -2.46
N ASP A 129 -2.69 -4.62 -1.75
CA ASP A 129 -2.98 -4.66 -0.33
C ASP A 129 -4.18 -3.76 0.02
N LEU A 130 -4.50 -3.59 1.30
CA LEU A 130 -5.60 -2.72 1.76
C LEU A 130 -5.44 -1.24 1.34
N ASN A 131 -4.22 -0.77 1.05
CA ASN A 131 -3.96 0.63 0.67
C ASN A 131 -4.43 0.94 -0.76
N ASN A 132 -4.72 -0.09 -1.58
CA ASN A 132 -5.40 0.10 -2.87
C ASN A 132 -6.74 0.85 -2.73
N TRP A 133 -7.32 0.89 -1.53
CA TRP A 133 -8.62 1.47 -1.25
C TRP A 133 -8.58 2.79 -0.47
N LEU A 134 -7.39 3.34 -0.19
CA LEU A 134 -7.21 4.50 0.68
C LEU A 134 -8.15 5.67 0.32
N PHE A 135 -8.27 5.97 -0.98
CA PHE A 135 -9.09 7.08 -1.48
C PHE A 135 -10.59 6.74 -1.61
N ASN A 136 -10.98 5.48 -1.43
CA ASN A 136 -12.38 5.05 -1.46
C ASN A 136 -12.96 4.90 -0.05
N HIS A 137 -12.11 4.58 0.93
CA HIS A 137 -12.53 4.11 2.25
C HIS A 137 -13.39 5.14 2.99
N GLU A 138 -12.92 6.38 3.08
CA GLU A 138 -13.58 7.44 3.85
C GLU A 138 -14.95 7.81 3.28
N ALA A 139 -15.03 7.96 1.95
CA ALA A 139 -16.29 8.29 1.27
C ALA A 139 -17.37 7.22 1.46
N LEU A 140 -16.96 5.94 1.51
CA LEU A 140 -17.87 4.82 1.79
C LEU A 140 -18.24 4.73 3.27
N ALA A 141 -17.29 5.04 4.16
CA ALA A 141 -17.43 4.95 5.61
C ALA A 141 -18.45 5.95 6.19
N ALA A 142 -18.72 7.05 5.47
CA ALA A 142 -19.68 8.08 5.88
C ALA A 142 -21.12 7.57 6.15
N LYS A 143 -21.46 6.34 5.75
CA LYS A 143 -22.82 5.78 5.90
C LYS A 143 -22.88 4.35 6.44
N ARG A 144 -21.73 3.71 6.68
CA ARG A 144 -21.65 2.29 7.02
C ARG A 144 -20.24 1.89 7.48
N ALA A 145 -20.14 0.74 8.12
CA ALA A 145 -18.85 0.07 8.33
C ALA A 145 -18.23 -0.37 6.99
N VAL A 146 -16.93 -0.13 6.82
CA VAL A 146 -16.17 -0.50 5.63
C VAL A 146 -14.88 -1.20 6.05
N TYR A 147 -14.67 -2.40 5.55
CA TYR A 147 -13.53 -3.25 5.82
C TYR A 147 -12.65 -3.35 4.56
N ALA A 148 -11.41 -2.92 4.62
CA ALA A 148 -10.40 -3.22 3.59
C ALA A 148 -9.42 -4.26 4.17
N LEU A 149 -9.26 -5.41 3.53
CA LEU A 149 -8.38 -6.48 4.04
C LEU A 149 -7.15 -6.67 3.17
N ASP A 150 -6.06 -7.11 3.78
CA ASP A 150 -4.95 -7.76 3.09
C ASP A 150 -5.35 -9.22 2.86
N LEU A 151 -5.43 -9.68 1.61
CA LEU A 151 -5.63 -11.10 1.30
C LEU A 151 -4.46 -11.94 1.85
N PRO A 152 -4.67 -13.24 2.14
CA PRO A 152 -3.57 -14.16 2.40
C PRO A 152 -2.49 -14.07 1.31
N GLY A 153 -1.22 -14.15 1.72
CA GLY A 153 -0.07 -13.96 0.84
C GLY A 153 0.27 -12.51 0.52
N HIS A 154 -0.60 -11.55 0.87
CA HIS A 154 -0.43 -10.13 0.58
C HIS A 154 -0.26 -9.30 1.86
N GLY A 155 0.17 -8.05 1.69
CA GLY A 155 0.36 -7.06 2.76
C GLY A 155 1.02 -7.65 4.02
N ALA A 156 0.42 -7.38 5.17
CA ALA A 156 0.85 -7.95 6.46
C ALA A 156 -0.06 -9.10 6.97
N SER A 157 -0.95 -9.62 6.11
CA SER A 157 -1.66 -10.88 6.38
C SER A 157 -0.72 -12.09 6.30
N ALA A 158 -1.15 -13.20 6.91
CA ALA A 158 -0.47 -14.47 6.89
C ALA A 158 -0.12 -14.92 5.45
N LYS A 159 1.01 -15.60 5.31
CA LYS A 159 1.53 -16.08 4.01
C LYS A 159 1.03 -17.48 3.62
N ASP A 160 0.29 -18.14 4.52
CA ASP A 160 -0.44 -19.37 4.19
C ASP A 160 -1.69 -19.04 3.37
N VAL A 161 -1.63 -19.34 2.08
CA VAL A 161 -2.69 -19.09 1.09
C VAL A 161 -3.63 -20.29 0.87
N GLY A 162 -3.47 -21.37 1.65
CA GLY A 162 -4.17 -22.63 1.39
C GLY A 162 -3.82 -23.19 0.01
N GLY A 163 -4.82 -23.47 -0.82
CA GLY A 163 -4.63 -23.85 -2.23
C GLY A 163 -4.26 -22.67 -3.15
N GLY A 164 -4.37 -21.42 -2.68
CA GLY A 164 -4.04 -20.20 -3.44
C GLY A 164 -5.02 -19.85 -4.58
N GLY A 165 -5.99 -20.71 -4.86
CA GLY A 165 -6.97 -20.49 -5.93
C GLY A 165 -8.07 -19.51 -5.52
N VAL A 166 -8.86 -19.07 -6.51
CA VAL A 166 -10.01 -18.17 -6.28
C VAL A 166 -11.00 -18.75 -5.26
N ALA A 167 -11.24 -20.07 -5.30
CA ALA A 167 -12.13 -20.74 -4.37
C ALA A 167 -11.58 -20.75 -2.93
N ASP A 168 -10.28 -21.00 -2.76
CA ASP A 168 -9.63 -20.98 -1.44
C ASP A 168 -9.68 -19.58 -0.83
N LEU A 169 -9.31 -18.56 -1.63
CA LEU A 169 -9.32 -17.17 -1.17
C LEU A 169 -10.75 -16.68 -0.89
N ALA A 170 -11.75 -17.11 -1.67
CA ALA A 170 -13.16 -16.82 -1.40
C ALA A 170 -13.66 -17.44 -0.09
N ALA A 171 -13.28 -18.69 0.20
CA ALA A 171 -13.58 -19.32 1.48
C ALA A 171 -12.93 -18.56 2.66
N ILE A 172 -11.68 -18.10 2.50
CA ILE A 172 -11.02 -17.30 3.53
C ILE A 172 -11.71 -15.94 3.74
N VAL A 173 -12.18 -15.27 2.69
CA VAL A 173 -12.97 -14.03 2.85
C VAL A 173 -14.32 -14.31 3.54
N HIS A 174 -14.97 -15.43 3.25
CA HIS A 174 -16.16 -15.86 3.98
C HIS A 174 -15.86 -16.14 5.46
N ASP A 175 -14.75 -16.78 5.77
CA ASP A 175 -14.35 -17.07 7.14
C ASP A 175 -13.92 -15.81 7.90
N PHE A 176 -13.34 -14.83 7.21
CA PHE A 176 -13.13 -13.48 7.73
C PHE A 176 -14.45 -12.80 8.14
N MET A 177 -15.49 -12.90 7.29
CA MET A 177 -16.82 -12.41 7.66
C MET A 177 -17.35 -13.11 8.92
N THR A 178 -17.16 -14.43 9.01
CA THR A 178 -17.59 -15.22 10.17
C THR A 178 -16.85 -14.82 11.44
N ALA A 179 -15.53 -14.65 11.38
CA ALA A 179 -14.69 -14.28 12.52
C ALA A 179 -15.05 -12.90 13.09
N LEU A 180 -15.47 -11.96 12.22
CA LEU A 180 -15.93 -10.63 12.62
C LEU A 180 -17.43 -10.53 12.86
N SER A 181 -18.16 -11.66 12.85
CA SER A 181 -19.62 -11.70 13.01
C SER A 181 -20.39 -10.85 11.98
N ILE A 182 -19.85 -10.72 10.76
CA ILE A 182 -20.49 -10.02 9.64
C ILE A 182 -21.54 -10.95 9.03
N GLY A 183 -22.81 -10.60 9.23
CA GLY A 183 -23.95 -11.38 8.71
C GLY A 183 -24.04 -11.34 7.17
N THR A 184 -24.17 -10.13 6.63
CA THR A 184 -24.28 -9.84 5.19
C THR A 184 -23.48 -8.58 4.87
N ALA A 185 -22.80 -8.53 3.72
CA ALA A 185 -22.02 -7.36 3.29
C ALA A 185 -22.17 -7.06 1.80
N HIS A 186 -21.93 -5.81 1.41
CA HIS A 186 -21.61 -5.44 0.03
C HIS A 186 -20.15 -5.81 -0.26
N LEU A 187 -19.88 -6.45 -1.40
CA LEU A 187 -18.51 -6.78 -1.81
C LEU A 187 -18.07 -5.88 -2.97
N VAL A 188 -16.90 -5.27 -2.84
CA VAL A 188 -16.25 -4.51 -3.91
C VAL A 188 -14.91 -5.18 -4.20
N GLY A 189 -14.78 -5.75 -5.40
CA GLY A 189 -13.60 -6.50 -5.79
C GLY A 189 -12.89 -5.88 -6.98
N HIS A 190 -11.57 -5.69 -6.86
CA HIS A 190 -10.71 -5.27 -7.97
C HIS A 190 -9.90 -6.46 -8.51
N SER A 191 -9.90 -6.67 -9.84
CA SER A 191 -9.09 -7.71 -10.50
C SER A 191 -9.32 -9.11 -9.90
N LEU A 192 -8.29 -9.76 -9.34
CA LEU A 192 -8.40 -11.02 -8.59
C LEU A 192 -9.49 -10.94 -7.49
N GLY A 193 -9.57 -9.82 -6.77
CA GLY A 193 -10.59 -9.58 -5.74
C GLY A 193 -12.02 -9.59 -6.29
N GLY A 194 -12.20 -9.25 -7.57
CA GLY A 194 -13.48 -9.39 -8.26
C GLY A 194 -13.87 -10.85 -8.48
N ALA A 195 -12.93 -11.71 -8.92
CA ALA A 195 -13.17 -13.15 -9.05
C ALA A 195 -13.48 -13.80 -7.69
N ILE A 196 -12.76 -13.41 -6.64
CA ILE A 196 -12.97 -13.86 -5.25
C ILE A 196 -14.38 -13.47 -4.77
N SER A 197 -14.75 -12.20 -4.95
CA SER A 197 -16.05 -11.68 -4.53
C SER A 197 -17.21 -12.33 -5.29
N LEU A 198 -17.03 -12.57 -6.59
CA LEU A 198 -17.99 -13.29 -7.43
C LEU A 198 -18.14 -14.74 -6.98
N LYS A 199 -17.04 -15.45 -6.71
CA LYS A 199 -17.05 -16.84 -6.24
C LYS A 199 -17.74 -16.97 -4.88
N LEU A 200 -17.42 -16.10 -3.93
CA LEU A 200 -18.07 -16.05 -2.60
C LEU A 200 -19.58 -15.84 -2.75
N SER A 201 -20.00 -14.91 -3.60
CA SER A 201 -21.42 -14.62 -3.83
C SER A 201 -22.20 -15.81 -4.37
N LEU A 202 -21.57 -16.63 -5.22
CA LEU A 202 -22.16 -17.86 -5.77
C LEU A 202 -22.21 -19.00 -4.74
N ASP A 203 -21.16 -19.17 -3.95
CA ASP A 203 -21.05 -20.26 -2.98
C ASP A 203 -21.90 -20.04 -1.73
N HIS A 204 -22.08 -18.77 -1.33
CA HIS A 204 -22.77 -18.40 -0.10
C HIS A 204 -23.91 -17.40 -0.35
N PRO A 205 -24.99 -17.81 -1.05
CA PRO A 205 -26.17 -16.97 -1.23
C PRO A 205 -26.69 -16.46 0.12
N GLY A 206 -26.96 -15.16 0.23
CA GLY A 206 -27.41 -14.49 1.45
C GLY A 206 -26.31 -13.88 2.33
N LYS A 207 -25.03 -14.19 2.07
CA LYS A 207 -23.89 -13.49 2.69
C LYS A 207 -23.55 -12.18 1.98
N VAL A 208 -23.94 -12.03 0.74
CA VAL A 208 -23.66 -10.83 -0.06
C VAL A 208 -24.95 -10.05 -0.29
N ALA A 209 -24.91 -8.73 -0.11
CA ALA A 209 -26.03 -7.82 -0.36
C ALA A 209 -25.99 -7.22 -1.78
N SER A 210 -24.79 -6.92 -2.27
CA SER A 210 -24.52 -6.56 -3.67
C SER A 210 -23.07 -6.81 -3.99
N LEU A 211 -22.77 -6.87 -5.28
CA LEU A 211 -21.42 -7.03 -5.81
C LEU A 211 -21.03 -5.79 -6.63
N THR A 212 -19.76 -5.41 -6.61
CA THR A 212 -19.20 -4.39 -7.50
C THR A 212 -17.88 -4.91 -8.05
N LEU A 213 -17.79 -5.03 -9.37
CA LEU A 213 -16.68 -5.65 -10.07
C LEU A 213 -15.87 -4.59 -10.83
N ILE A 214 -14.62 -4.36 -10.41
CA ILE A 214 -13.72 -3.36 -11.00
C ILE A 214 -12.58 -4.09 -11.70
N GLY A 215 -12.50 -3.98 -13.04
CA GLY A 215 -11.46 -4.67 -13.82
C GLY A 215 -11.35 -6.17 -13.52
N SER A 216 -12.49 -6.82 -13.27
CA SER A 216 -12.54 -8.13 -12.60
C SER A 216 -11.93 -9.26 -13.43
N ALA A 217 -11.13 -10.07 -12.75
CA ALA A 217 -10.83 -11.43 -13.18
C ALA A 217 -12.09 -12.32 -13.11
N GLY A 218 -12.01 -13.54 -13.60
CA GLY A 218 -13.10 -14.51 -13.63
C GLY A 218 -14.12 -14.29 -14.74
N LEU A 219 -13.93 -13.30 -15.63
CA LEU A 219 -14.89 -12.97 -16.70
C LEU A 219 -14.44 -13.41 -18.10
N GLY A 220 -13.28 -14.05 -18.19
CA GLY A 220 -12.69 -14.60 -19.40
C GLY A 220 -11.40 -15.35 -19.07
N SER A 221 -10.86 -16.10 -20.03
CA SER A 221 -9.58 -16.82 -19.86
C SER A 221 -8.36 -15.92 -20.00
N GLU A 222 -8.49 -14.82 -20.74
CA GLU A 222 -7.40 -13.88 -21.04
C GLU A 222 -6.91 -13.16 -19.78
N ILE A 223 -5.59 -13.11 -19.60
CA ILE A 223 -4.91 -12.36 -18.55
C ILE A 223 -3.47 -12.07 -18.98
N ASP A 224 -2.87 -10.99 -18.48
CA ASP A 224 -1.46 -10.68 -18.75
C ASP A 224 -0.55 -11.57 -17.85
N GLY A 225 -0.26 -12.78 -18.32
CA GLY A 225 0.64 -13.71 -17.63
C GLY A 225 2.08 -13.18 -17.49
N ASP A 226 2.54 -12.37 -18.44
CA ASP A 226 3.87 -11.75 -18.40
C ASP A 226 3.94 -10.70 -17.28
N TYR A 227 2.86 -9.94 -17.04
CA TYR A 227 2.73 -9.07 -15.88
C TYR A 227 2.81 -9.86 -14.59
N LEU A 228 2.05 -10.94 -14.44
CA LEU A 228 2.03 -11.74 -13.20
C LEU A 228 3.41 -12.34 -12.90
N ALA A 229 4.01 -13.02 -13.87
CA ALA A 229 5.34 -13.62 -13.72
C ALA A 229 6.44 -12.56 -13.52
N GLY A 230 6.36 -11.44 -14.25
CA GLY A 230 7.29 -10.32 -14.11
C GLY A 230 7.21 -9.63 -12.75
N PHE A 231 6.00 -9.39 -12.25
CA PHE A 231 5.78 -8.81 -10.93
C PHE A 231 6.34 -9.72 -9.82
N ILE A 232 6.15 -11.04 -9.93
CA ILE A 232 6.70 -12.01 -8.97
C ILE A 232 8.23 -11.99 -9.00
N SER A 233 8.83 -12.11 -10.19
CA SER A 233 10.27 -12.32 -10.35
C SER A 233 11.13 -11.05 -10.23
N ALA A 234 10.54 -9.86 -10.38
CA ALA A 234 11.29 -8.62 -10.32
C ALA A 234 11.78 -8.28 -8.90
N GLU A 235 13.10 -8.20 -8.71
CA GLU A 235 13.73 -7.86 -7.43
C GLU A 235 14.28 -6.42 -7.38
N ARG A 236 14.33 -5.74 -8.53
CA ARG A 236 14.90 -4.40 -8.68
C ARG A 236 13.94 -3.47 -9.39
N ARG A 237 14.05 -2.17 -9.12
CA ARG A 237 13.19 -1.13 -9.70
C ARG A 237 13.10 -1.19 -11.22
N LYS A 238 14.25 -1.32 -11.90
CA LYS A 238 14.33 -1.38 -13.36
C LYS A 238 13.62 -2.62 -13.95
N ASP A 239 13.53 -3.69 -13.16
CA ASP A 239 12.89 -4.94 -13.58
C ASP A 239 11.38 -4.87 -13.30
N LEU A 240 10.96 -4.22 -12.19
CA LEU A 240 9.54 -4.12 -11.80
C LEU A 240 8.77 -3.02 -12.56
N LYS A 241 9.40 -1.86 -12.78
CA LYS A 241 8.74 -0.67 -13.34
C LYS A 241 8.01 -0.94 -14.67
N PRO A 242 8.59 -1.65 -15.66
CA PRO A 242 7.89 -1.92 -16.92
C PRO A 242 6.61 -2.75 -16.75
N HIS A 243 6.53 -3.61 -15.73
CA HIS A 243 5.31 -4.37 -15.44
C HIS A 243 4.24 -3.50 -14.79
N VAL A 244 4.63 -2.65 -13.83
CA VAL A 244 3.69 -1.76 -13.13
C VAL A 244 3.13 -0.68 -14.06
N GLU A 245 3.91 -0.16 -15.01
CA GLU A 245 3.45 0.80 -16.02
C GLU A 245 2.28 0.30 -16.86
N LYS A 246 2.14 -1.01 -17.04
CA LYS A 246 0.98 -1.59 -17.74
C LYS A 246 -0.36 -1.36 -17.02
N LEU A 247 -0.32 -1.05 -15.72
CA LEU A 247 -1.51 -0.83 -14.91
C LEU A 247 -2.01 0.63 -14.95
N PHE A 248 -1.24 1.53 -15.55
CA PHE A 248 -1.54 2.96 -15.55
C PHE A 248 -1.72 3.46 -16.98
N SER A 249 -2.80 4.22 -17.20
CA SER A 249 -2.97 4.93 -18.48
C SER A 249 -1.94 6.05 -18.64
N ASP A 250 -1.48 6.64 -17.54
CA ASP A 250 -0.39 7.62 -17.51
C ASP A 250 0.82 7.02 -16.79
N PRO A 251 1.89 6.64 -17.53
CA PRO A 251 3.11 6.08 -16.95
C PRO A 251 3.80 7.02 -15.95
N ALA A 252 3.55 8.34 -15.99
CA ALA A 252 4.14 9.29 -15.04
C ALA A 252 3.65 9.05 -13.60
N LEU A 253 2.47 8.44 -13.44
CA LEU A 253 1.93 8.04 -12.13
C LEU A 253 2.72 6.86 -11.52
N VAL A 254 3.53 6.15 -12.31
CA VAL A 254 4.44 5.11 -11.81
C VAL A 254 5.73 5.75 -11.28
N THR A 255 5.58 6.39 -10.12
CA THR A 255 6.64 7.10 -9.42
C THR A 255 7.71 6.15 -8.88
N ARG A 256 8.89 6.70 -8.60
CA ARG A 256 9.96 5.97 -7.89
C ARG A 256 9.47 5.44 -6.54
N GLN A 257 8.65 6.22 -5.84
CA GLN A 257 8.12 5.85 -4.54
C GLN A 257 7.19 4.63 -4.64
N LEU A 258 6.24 4.63 -5.58
CA LEU A 258 5.35 3.49 -5.79
C LEU A 258 6.14 2.19 -6.05
N ILE A 259 7.16 2.25 -6.91
CA ILE A 259 7.99 1.07 -7.19
C ILE A 259 8.78 0.63 -5.95
N ASN A 260 9.29 1.56 -5.15
CA ASN A 260 9.97 1.23 -3.90
C ASN A 260 9.03 0.54 -2.90
N ASP A 261 7.80 1.04 -2.76
CA ASP A 261 6.80 0.49 -1.84
C ASP A 261 6.40 -0.93 -2.26
N LEU A 262 6.19 -1.15 -3.56
CA LEU A 262 5.92 -2.49 -4.11
C LEU A 262 7.10 -3.45 -3.89
N LEU A 263 8.34 -2.98 -4.04
CA LEU A 263 9.53 -3.80 -3.75
C LEU A 263 9.67 -4.10 -2.25
N ALA A 264 9.34 -3.15 -1.38
CA ALA A 264 9.33 -3.36 0.07
C ALA A 264 8.29 -4.43 0.45
N PHE A 265 7.07 -4.35 -0.10
CA PHE A 265 6.05 -5.38 0.03
C PHE A 265 6.57 -6.75 -0.43
N LYS A 266 7.17 -6.82 -1.62
CA LYS A 266 7.69 -8.08 -2.19
C LYS A 266 8.81 -8.71 -1.39
N ARG A 267 9.55 -7.92 -0.59
CA ARG A 267 10.66 -8.39 0.27
C ARG A 267 10.19 -8.92 1.62
N ILE A 268 8.90 -8.79 1.96
CA ILE A 268 8.36 -9.41 3.16
C ILE A 268 8.48 -10.93 3.03
N ASP A 269 9.03 -11.57 4.07
CA ASP A 269 9.24 -13.01 4.12
C ASP A 269 7.97 -13.78 3.72
N GLY A 270 8.14 -14.72 2.79
CA GLY A 270 7.06 -15.58 2.29
C GLY A 270 6.17 -14.97 1.20
N VAL A 271 6.16 -13.64 0.98
CA VAL A 271 5.30 -13.02 -0.04
C VAL A 271 5.54 -13.61 -1.43
N GLN A 272 6.80 -13.72 -1.85
CA GLN A 272 7.10 -14.26 -3.17
C GLN A 272 6.55 -15.68 -3.36
N ALA A 273 6.79 -16.58 -2.41
CA ALA A 273 6.30 -17.96 -2.47
C ALA A 273 4.76 -18.03 -2.46
N SER A 274 4.10 -17.17 -1.67
CA SER A 274 2.63 -17.08 -1.67
C SER A 274 2.09 -16.59 -3.01
N LEU A 275 2.71 -15.57 -3.60
CA LEU A 275 2.30 -15.03 -4.91
C LEU A 275 2.54 -16.04 -6.04
N GLU A 276 3.62 -16.82 -5.97
CA GLU A 276 3.88 -17.93 -6.89
C GLU A 276 2.78 -19.00 -6.80
N MET A 277 2.39 -19.39 -5.58
CA MET A 277 1.32 -20.36 -5.35
C MET A 277 -0.03 -19.85 -5.83
N ILE A 278 -0.37 -18.60 -5.53
CA ILE A 278 -1.59 -17.95 -6.02
C ILE A 278 -1.58 -17.91 -7.54
N ASN A 279 -0.50 -17.46 -8.18
CA ASN A 279 -0.41 -17.39 -9.63
C ASN A 279 -0.54 -18.77 -10.30
N ALA A 280 0.09 -19.80 -9.73
CA ALA A 280 -0.01 -21.17 -10.24
C ALA A 280 -1.44 -21.72 -10.19
N ALA A 281 -2.22 -21.36 -9.17
CA ALA A 281 -3.61 -21.80 -9.02
C ALA A 281 -4.61 -20.91 -9.80
N PHE A 282 -4.37 -19.60 -9.82
CA PHE A 282 -5.25 -18.60 -10.41
C PHE A 282 -5.09 -18.49 -11.94
N ALA A 283 -3.85 -18.45 -12.43
CA ALA A 283 -3.54 -18.19 -13.83
C ALA A 283 -2.48 -19.15 -14.40
N PRO A 284 -2.66 -20.49 -14.30
CA PRO A 284 -1.69 -21.46 -14.78
C PRO A 284 -1.42 -21.26 -16.28
N GLY A 285 -0.13 -21.12 -16.63
CA GLY A 285 0.29 -20.91 -18.02
C GLY A 285 -0.16 -19.57 -18.63
N GLY A 286 -0.49 -18.57 -17.80
CA GLY A 286 -0.94 -17.26 -18.28
C GLY A 286 -2.40 -17.22 -18.73
N SER A 287 -3.22 -18.18 -18.28
CA SER A 287 -4.66 -18.20 -18.52
C SER A 287 -5.40 -18.39 -17.21
N GLN A 288 -6.49 -17.65 -17.01
CA GLN A 288 -7.31 -17.77 -15.80
C GLN A 288 -7.89 -19.19 -15.68
N ALA A 289 -7.67 -19.84 -14.53
CA ALA A 289 -8.14 -21.20 -14.25
C ALA A 289 -9.66 -21.28 -14.07
N LEU A 290 -10.29 -20.18 -13.68
CA LEU A 290 -11.72 -20.11 -13.36
C LEU A 290 -12.38 -18.98 -14.17
N VAL A 291 -13.43 -19.33 -14.91
CA VAL A 291 -14.28 -18.39 -15.65
C VAL A 291 -15.73 -18.54 -15.18
N LEU A 292 -16.27 -17.47 -14.62
CA LEU A 292 -17.59 -17.37 -13.99
C LEU A 292 -18.54 -16.44 -14.76
N ARG A 293 -18.17 -15.97 -15.97
CA ARG A 293 -19.00 -15.08 -16.79
C ARG A 293 -20.43 -15.62 -16.96
N ASP A 294 -20.58 -16.89 -17.29
CA ASP A 294 -21.89 -17.52 -17.51
C ASP A 294 -22.67 -17.78 -16.21
N LYS A 295 -22.01 -17.58 -15.06
CA LYS A 295 -22.59 -17.73 -13.72
C LYS A 295 -23.10 -16.42 -13.13
N ILE A 296 -22.83 -15.27 -13.75
CA ILE A 296 -23.34 -13.98 -13.26
C ILE A 296 -24.88 -13.98 -13.17
N GLY A 297 -25.56 -14.62 -14.13
CA GLY A 297 -27.02 -14.73 -14.12
C GLY A 297 -27.60 -15.57 -12.99
N ASP A 298 -26.77 -16.38 -12.32
CA ASP A 298 -27.17 -17.22 -11.18
C ASP A 298 -27.14 -16.44 -9.84
N LEU A 299 -26.61 -15.20 -9.83
CA LEU A 299 -26.52 -14.38 -8.63
C LEU A 299 -27.89 -13.88 -8.17
N ALA A 300 -28.16 -14.00 -6.87
CA ALA A 300 -29.40 -13.52 -6.25
C ALA A 300 -29.35 -12.03 -5.85
N VAL A 301 -28.30 -11.31 -6.25
CA VAL A 301 -27.97 -9.95 -5.79
C VAL A 301 -27.64 -9.06 -6.99
N PRO A 302 -27.81 -7.73 -6.87
CA PRO A 302 -27.34 -6.82 -7.91
C PRO A 302 -25.81 -6.83 -8.02
N VAL A 303 -25.34 -6.70 -9.27
CA VAL A 303 -23.93 -6.61 -9.69
C VAL A 303 -23.71 -5.31 -10.45
#